data_AF-A0A7W5E1V4-F1
#
_entry.id   AF-A0A7W5E1V4-F1
#
_cell.length_a   1.000
_cell.length_b   1.000
_cell.length_c   1.000
_cell.angle_alpha   90.00
_cell.angle_beta   90.00
_cell.angle_gamma   90.00
#
_symmetry.space_group_name_H-M   'P 1'
#
loop_
_entity.id
_entity.type
_entity.pdbx_description
1 polymer ?
#
loop_
_entity_poly.entity_id
_entity_poly.type
_entity_poly.pdbx_seq_one_letter_code
_entity_poly.pdbx_strand_id
1 'polypeptide(L)'
;MVRDMDMIRSIMLVLRTINSGPSSAHVANQICGESVCGDEYDLPDHRMLVYKHIVLMVQAGLVSGIETGTAGNRYDYYELELTWAGHDFIDSVVNYSVWKQVKNVISDSSLKAAAFSVWARIASDVVGRSLGLN
;
A
#
# COMPACT_ATOMS: atom_id res chain seq x y z
N MET A 1 -11.81 4.36 -8.57
CA MET A 1 -11.00 3.21 -8.13
C MET A 1 -11.35 2.87 -6.69
N VAL A 2 -11.46 1.58 -6.35
CA VAL A 2 -11.64 1.12 -4.96
C VAL A 2 -10.24 0.94 -4.33
N ARG A 3 -10.05 1.44 -3.10
CA ARG A 3 -8.78 1.27 -2.35
C ARG A 3 -8.66 -0.18 -1.88
N ASP A 4 -7.61 -0.85 -2.30
CA ASP A 4 -7.20 -2.16 -1.80
C ASP A 4 -6.13 -1.97 -0.72
N MET A 5 -6.49 -2.29 0.52
CA MET A 5 -5.62 -2.10 1.67
C MET A 5 -4.52 -3.18 1.77
N ASP A 6 -4.74 -4.37 1.21
CA ASP A 6 -3.70 -5.40 1.10
C ASP A 6 -2.65 -4.98 0.06
N MET A 7 -3.08 -4.35 -1.05
CA MET A 7 -2.18 -3.76 -2.04
C MET A 7 -1.35 -2.62 -1.44
N ILE A 8 -2.00 -1.67 -0.74
CA ILE A 8 -1.31 -0.55 -0.06
C ILE A 8 -0.25 -1.09 0.91
N ARG A 9 -0.61 -2.07 1.75
CA ARG A 9 0.35 -2.70 2.67
C ARG A 9 1.49 -3.36 1.92
N SER A 10 1.22 -4.07 0.83
CA SER A 10 2.24 -4.75 0.03
C SER A 10 3.26 -3.78 -0.57
N ILE A 11 2.79 -2.64 -1.11
CA ILE A 11 3.64 -1.56 -1.61
C ILE A 11 4.53 -1.01 -0.49
N MET A 12 3.96 -0.73 0.68
CA MET A 12 4.73 -0.20 1.80
C MET A 12 5.77 -1.20 2.33
N LEU A 13 5.46 -2.50 2.36
CA LEU A 13 6.42 -3.53 2.73
C LEU A 13 7.59 -3.59 1.75
N VAL A 14 7.32 -3.45 0.45
CA VAL A 14 8.36 -3.34 -0.58
C VAL A 14 9.24 -2.13 -0.32
N LEU A 15 8.65 -0.93 -0.22
CA LEU A 15 9.40 0.30 0.03
C LEU A 15 10.20 0.26 1.34
N ARG A 16 9.70 -0.43 2.38
CA ARG A 16 10.41 -0.61 3.66
C ARG A 16 11.68 -1.46 3.55
N THR A 17 11.79 -2.31 2.51
CA THR A 17 12.94 -3.21 2.33
C THR A 17 13.99 -2.67 1.36
N ILE A 18 13.65 -1.65 0.57
CA ILE A 18 14.53 -1.03 -0.41
C ILE A 18 15.13 0.24 0.21
N ASN A 19 16.46 0.30 0.33
CA ASN A 19 17.18 1.45 0.90
C ASN A 19 17.53 2.55 -0.13
N SER A 20 17.04 2.43 -1.35
CA SER A 20 17.12 3.43 -2.41
C SER A 20 15.70 3.93 -2.73
N GLY A 21 15.53 5.03 -3.46
CA GLY A 21 14.21 5.41 -3.97
C GLY A 21 13.86 4.67 -5.28
N PRO A 22 13.16 3.51 -5.26
CA PRO A 22 12.84 2.79 -6.47
C PRO A 22 11.86 3.55 -7.37
N SER A 23 11.78 3.14 -8.63
CA SER A 23 10.69 3.54 -9.51
C SER A 23 9.41 2.74 -9.21
N SER A 24 8.27 3.29 -9.60
CA SER A 24 6.97 2.61 -9.54
C SER A 24 6.99 1.28 -10.31
N ALA A 25 7.75 1.20 -11.40
CA ALA A 25 7.94 -0.04 -12.17
C ALA A 25 8.72 -1.10 -11.40
N HIS A 26 9.78 -0.72 -10.68
CA HIS A 26 10.53 -1.64 -9.83
C HIS A 26 9.65 -2.22 -8.71
N VAL A 27 8.85 -1.37 -8.07
CA VAL A 27 7.88 -1.80 -7.05
C VAL A 27 6.85 -2.76 -7.64
N ALA A 28 6.28 -2.44 -8.80
CA ALA A 28 5.30 -3.30 -9.48
C ALA A 28 5.88 -4.67 -9.84
N ASN A 29 7.14 -4.72 -10.32
CA ASN A 29 7.81 -5.98 -10.63
C ASN A 29 8.07 -6.84 -9.39
N GLN A 30 8.38 -6.23 -8.24
CA GLN A 30 8.54 -7.00 -7.00
C GLN A 30 7.23 -7.59 -6.48
N ILE A 31 6.10 -6.90 -6.67
CA ILE A 31 4.79 -7.36 -6.19
C ILE A 31 4.17 -8.39 -7.15
N CYS A 32 4.24 -8.15 -8.45
CA CYS A 32 3.57 -8.96 -9.46
C CYS A 32 4.47 -10.02 -10.11
N GLY A 33 5.79 -9.98 -9.87
CA GLY A 33 6.78 -10.81 -10.55
C GLY A 33 7.14 -10.32 -11.96
N GLU A 34 8.08 -11.00 -12.62
CA GLU A 34 8.48 -10.73 -14.00
C GLU A 34 7.49 -11.25 -15.05
N SER A 35 6.38 -11.88 -14.63
CA SER A 35 5.37 -12.38 -15.55
C SER A 35 4.83 -11.23 -16.40
N VAL A 36 5.12 -11.31 -17.70
CA VAL A 36 4.53 -10.49 -18.77
C VAL A 36 3.02 -10.55 -18.56
N CYS A 37 2.38 -9.42 -18.25
CA CYS A 37 0.93 -9.36 -18.33
C CYS A 37 0.60 -9.61 -19.80
N GLY A 38 0.06 -10.80 -20.07
CA GLY A 38 -0.22 -11.28 -21.41
C GLY A 38 -1.22 -10.38 -22.11
N ASP A 39 -1.13 -10.40 -23.43
CA ASP A 39 -1.85 -9.58 -24.41
C ASP A 39 -3.35 -9.95 -24.49
N GLU A 40 -3.95 -10.38 -23.38
CA GLU A 40 -5.33 -10.85 -23.29
C GLU A 40 -6.20 -9.73 -22.68
N TYR A 41 -6.82 -9.01 -23.60
CA TYR A 41 -7.82 -7.96 -23.43
C TYR A 41 -8.99 -8.42 -22.52
N ASP A 42 -8.84 -8.41 -21.18
CA ASP A 42 -9.96 -8.12 -20.24
C ASP A 42 -9.61 -8.16 -18.74
N LEU A 43 -8.41 -8.59 -18.34
CA LEU A 43 -8.00 -8.50 -16.93
C LEU A 43 -7.28 -7.17 -16.69
N PRO A 44 -7.64 -6.39 -15.65
CA PRO A 44 -6.84 -5.26 -15.23
C PRO A 44 -5.43 -5.78 -14.93
N ASP A 45 -4.43 -5.32 -15.69
CA ASP A 45 -3.03 -5.63 -15.42
C ASP A 45 -2.79 -5.39 -13.92
N HIS A 46 -2.45 -6.43 -13.16
CA HIS A 46 -2.18 -6.32 -11.72
C HIS A 46 -1.15 -5.23 -11.43
N ARG A 47 -0.24 -4.95 -12.37
CA ARG A 47 0.71 -3.84 -12.27
C ARG A 47 0.01 -2.49 -12.32
N MET A 48 -1.01 -2.32 -13.16
CA MET A 48 -1.85 -1.12 -13.21
C MET A 48 -2.51 -0.82 -11.87
N LEU A 49 -2.89 -1.84 -11.11
CA LEU A 49 -3.40 -1.65 -9.76
C LEU A 49 -2.31 -1.09 -8.83
N VAL A 50 -1.06 -1.58 -8.92
CA VAL A 50 0.07 -1.03 -8.16
C VAL A 50 0.27 0.46 -8.47
N TYR A 51 0.39 0.85 -9.74
CA TYR A 51 0.59 2.25 -10.13
C TYR A 51 -0.52 3.16 -9.60
N LYS A 52 -1.79 2.74 -9.73
CA LYS A 52 -2.91 3.55 -9.24
C LYS A 52 -2.93 3.68 -7.72
N HIS A 53 -2.50 2.66 -6.97
CA HIS A 53 -2.38 2.75 -5.52
C HIS A 53 -1.19 3.62 -5.09
N ILE A 54 -0.06 3.59 -5.81
CA ILE A 54 1.05 4.53 -5.58
C ILE A 54 0.56 5.97 -5.71
N VAL A 55 -0.20 6.30 -6.76
CA VAL A 55 -0.80 7.64 -6.92
C VAL A 55 -1.62 8.05 -5.70
N LEU A 56 -2.49 7.16 -5.19
CA LEU A 56 -3.27 7.46 -3.99
C LEU A 56 -2.41 7.63 -2.74
N MET A 57 -1.36 6.84 -2.59
CA MET A 57 -0.46 6.91 -1.44
C MET A 57 0.35 8.20 -1.45
N VAL A 58 0.76 8.67 -2.63
CA VAL A 58 1.39 9.98 -2.82
C VAL A 58 0.42 11.10 -2.46
N GLN A 59 -0.81 11.07 -2.99
CA GLN A 59 -1.85 12.05 -2.66
C GLN A 59 -2.21 12.06 -1.16
N ALA A 60 -2.17 10.91 -0.50
CA ALA A 60 -2.43 10.78 0.93
C ALA A 60 -1.23 11.15 1.82
N GLY A 61 -0.06 11.46 1.22
CA GLY A 61 1.16 11.77 1.96
C GLY A 61 1.72 10.58 2.74
N LEU A 62 1.43 9.35 2.31
CA LEU A 62 2.00 8.11 2.86
C LEU A 62 3.31 7.72 2.16
N VAL A 63 3.44 8.13 0.91
CA VAL A 63 4.63 7.93 0.07
C VAL A 63 4.97 9.28 -0.56
N SER A 64 6.24 9.57 -0.75
CA SER A 64 6.74 10.66 -1.60
C SER A 64 7.41 10.08 -2.84
N GLY A 65 7.51 10.89 -3.89
CA GLY A 65 8.21 10.52 -5.11
C GLY A 65 8.15 11.63 -6.15
N ILE A 66 8.95 11.50 -7.20
CA ILE A 66 9.01 12.41 -8.32
C ILE A 66 8.14 11.85 -9.44
N GLU A 67 7.03 12.52 -9.77
CA GLU A 67 6.20 12.16 -10.91
C GLU A 67 6.97 12.43 -12.21
N THR A 68 7.18 11.40 -13.04
CA THR A 68 7.89 11.51 -14.32
C THR A 68 6.96 11.59 -15.52
N GLY A 69 5.67 11.83 -15.25
CA GLY A 69 4.60 11.94 -16.25
C GLY A 69 3.88 10.61 -16.49
N THR A 70 3.22 10.55 -17.65
CA THR A 70 2.36 9.43 -18.02
C THR A 70 2.99 8.57 -19.11
N ALA A 71 3.17 7.28 -18.85
CA ALA A 71 3.49 6.29 -19.88
C ALA A 71 2.23 5.49 -20.22
N GLY A 72 1.62 5.78 -21.37
CA GLY A 72 0.33 5.18 -21.74
C GLY A 72 -0.79 5.61 -20.78
N ASN A 73 -1.39 4.66 -20.05
CA ASN A 73 -2.51 4.89 -19.13
C ASN A 73 -2.12 4.82 -17.64
N ARG A 74 -0.82 4.92 -17.31
CA ARG A 74 -0.32 4.98 -15.92
C ARG A 74 0.50 6.23 -15.64
N TYR A 75 0.48 6.65 -14.37
CA TYR A 75 1.42 7.62 -13.83
C TYR A 75 2.66 6.89 -13.33
N ASP A 76 3.83 7.36 -13.76
CA ASP A 76 5.11 6.82 -13.33
C ASP A 76 5.77 7.75 -12.33
N TYR A 77 6.42 7.14 -11.33
CA TYR A 77 7.12 7.82 -10.26
C TYR A 77 8.53 7.24 -10.10
N TYR A 78 9.47 8.09 -9.75
CA TYR A 78 10.83 7.75 -9.33
C TYR A 78 11.10 8.26 -7.92
N GLU A 79 12.18 7.76 -7.31
CA GLU A 79 12.58 8.13 -5.95
C GLU A 79 11.44 7.92 -4.94
N LEU A 80 10.73 6.79 -5.05
CA LEU A 80 9.63 6.48 -4.15
C LEU A 80 10.15 6.19 -2.75
N GLU A 81 9.64 6.90 -1.76
CA GLU A 81 10.03 6.75 -0.37
C GLU A 81 8.80 6.81 0.55
N LEU A 82 8.86 6.10 1.67
CA LEU A 82 7.83 6.26 2.71
C LEU A 82 8.00 7.62 3.37
N THR A 83 6.89 8.33 3.56
CA THR A 83 6.90 9.49 4.45
C THR A 83 6.91 9.02 5.91
N TRP A 84 7.06 9.95 6.85
CA TRP A 84 6.92 9.65 8.28
C TRP A 84 5.58 8.98 8.62
N ALA A 85 4.47 9.49 8.05
CA ALA A 85 3.15 8.89 8.24
C ALA A 85 3.04 7.50 7.58
N GLY A 86 3.73 7.28 6.47
CA GLY A 86 3.88 5.98 5.84
C GLY A 86 4.59 4.98 6.75
N HIS A 87 5.71 5.39 7.35
CA HIS A 87 6.46 4.62 8.33
C HIS A 87 5.61 4.25 9.56
N ASP A 88 4.96 5.23 10.18
CA ASP A 88 4.10 5.00 11.35
C ASP A 88 3.03 3.95 11.08
N PHE A 89 2.34 4.08 9.94
CA PHE A 89 1.31 3.12 9.58
C PHE A 89 1.90 1.74 9.30
N ILE A 90 2.93 1.62 8.45
CA ILE A 90 3.44 0.29 8.08
C ILE A 90 4.09 -0.43 9.26
N ASP A 91 4.78 0.28 10.16
CA ASP A 91 5.38 -0.33 11.34
C ASP A 91 4.32 -0.85 12.32
N SER A 92 3.13 -0.22 12.36
CA SER A 92 1.99 -0.73 13.14
C SER A 92 1.40 -2.03 12.58
N VAL A 93 1.57 -2.32 11.29
CA VAL A 93 0.98 -3.50 10.61
C VAL A 93 1.99 -4.38 9.87
N VAL A 94 3.28 -4.23 10.18
CA VAL A 94 4.35 -5.04 9.57
C VAL A 94 4.16 -6.51 9.94
N ASN A 95 3.79 -6.79 11.20
CA ASN A 95 3.49 -8.13 11.65
C ASN A 95 2.18 -8.63 11.04
N TYR A 96 2.26 -9.77 10.35
CA TYR A 96 1.09 -10.37 9.69
C TYR A 96 -0.05 -10.73 10.65
N SER A 97 0.24 -11.14 11.89
CA SER A 97 -0.79 -11.47 12.87
C SER A 97 -1.57 -10.22 13.31
N VAL A 98 -0.87 -9.10 13.50
CA VAL A 98 -1.48 -7.78 13.78
C VAL A 98 -2.32 -7.34 12.58
N TRP A 99 -1.78 -7.44 11.36
CA TRP A 99 -2.54 -7.10 10.15
C TRP A 99 -3.84 -7.90 10.03
N LYS A 100 -3.79 -9.21 10.29
CA LYS A 100 -4.97 -10.08 10.28
C LYS A 100 -6.01 -9.62 11.31
N GLN A 101 -5.59 -9.25 12.52
CA GLN A 101 -6.49 -8.74 13.55
C GLN A 101 -7.16 -7.43 13.13
N VAL A 102 -6.40 -6.49 12.56
CA VAL A 102 -6.95 -5.22 12.03
C VAL A 102 -8.02 -5.48 10.98
N LYS A 103 -7.74 -6.37 10.01
CA LYS A 103 -8.70 -6.75 8.98
C LYS A 103 -9.97 -7.39 9.56
N ASN A 104 -9.83 -8.25 10.56
CA ASN A 104 -10.98 -8.89 11.21
C ASN A 104 -11.88 -7.83 11.89
N VAL A 105 -11.31 -6.90 12.67
CA VAL A 105 -12.08 -5.84 13.34
C VAL A 105 -12.91 -5.03 12.33
N ILE A 106 -12.35 -4.71 11.17
CA ILE A 106 -13.04 -3.94 10.14
C ILE A 106 -14.08 -4.80 9.42
N SER A 107 -13.78 -6.07 9.15
CA SER A 107 -14.70 -6.97 8.45
C SER A 107 -15.93 -7.32 9.28
N ASP A 108 -15.75 -7.45 10.60
CA ASP A 108 -16.83 -7.76 11.55
C ASP A 108 -17.81 -6.59 11.75
N SER A 109 -17.41 -5.37 11.38
CA SER A 109 -18.21 -4.16 11.57
C SER A 109 -19.36 -3.97 10.57
N SER A 110 -19.59 -4.92 9.64
CA SER A 110 -20.54 -4.81 8.51
C SER A 110 -20.28 -3.63 7.56
N LEU A 111 -19.15 -2.94 7.71
CA LEU A 111 -18.76 -1.83 6.84
C LEU A 111 -18.25 -2.36 5.50
N LYS A 112 -18.74 -1.78 4.39
CA LYS A 112 -18.23 -2.11 3.04
C LYS A 112 -16.82 -1.56 2.79
N ALA A 113 -16.47 -0.46 3.46
CA ALA A 113 -15.17 0.19 3.38
C ALA A 113 -14.98 1.12 4.60
N ALA A 114 -13.73 1.45 4.92
CA ALA A 114 -13.39 2.40 5.98
C ALA A 114 -12.39 3.46 5.48
N ALA A 115 -12.44 4.66 6.07
CA ALA A 115 -11.45 5.71 5.83
C ALA A 115 -10.05 5.24 6.29
N PHE A 116 -8.98 5.74 5.65
CA PHE A 116 -7.61 5.34 6.03
C PHE A 116 -7.29 5.64 7.50
N SER A 117 -7.77 6.78 8.03
CA SER A 117 -7.60 7.13 9.45
C SER A 117 -8.20 6.10 10.40
N VAL A 118 -9.29 5.42 10.01
CA VAL A 118 -9.89 4.34 10.79
C VAL A 118 -8.99 3.10 10.78
N TRP A 119 -8.42 2.75 9.62
CA TRP A 119 -7.43 1.67 9.52
C TRP A 119 -6.22 1.93 10.40
N ALA A 120 -5.64 3.14 10.32
CA ALA A 120 -4.48 3.53 11.12
C ALA A 120 -4.79 3.47 12.62
N ARG A 121 -5.95 4.01 13.04
CA ARG A 121 -6.38 3.96 14.45
C ARG A 121 -6.55 2.53 14.95
N ILE A 122 -7.24 1.67 14.21
CA ILE A 122 -7.44 0.28 14.63
C ILE A 122 -6.11 -0.45 14.72
N ALA A 123 -5.17 -0.20 13.81
CA ALA A 123 -3.83 -0.75 13.88
C ALA A 123 -3.10 -0.32 15.16
N SER A 124 -3.11 0.98 15.48
CA SER A 124 -2.57 1.49 16.74
C SER A 124 -3.24 0.86 17.96
N ASP A 125 -4.57 0.70 17.96
CA ASP A 125 -5.31 0.10 19.07
C ASP A 125 -5.00 -1.40 19.25
N VAL A 126 -4.77 -2.15 18.16
CA VAL A 126 -4.33 -3.55 18.23
C VAL A 126 -2.91 -3.64 18.82
N VAL A 127 -2.00 -2.78 18.36
CA VAL A 127 -0.62 -2.74 18.89
C VAL A 127 -0.62 -2.32 20.35
N GLY A 128 -1.35 -1.26 20.72
CA GLY A 128 -1.46 -0.80 22.11
C GLY A 128 -1.93 -1.89 23.07
N ARG A 129 -2.98 -2.63 22.69
CA ARG A 129 -3.46 -3.79 23.47
C ARG A 129 -2.40 -4.88 23.61
N SER A 130 -1.62 -5.16 22.56
CA SER A 130 -0.52 -6.15 22.64
C SER A 130 0.62 -5.73 23.59
N LEU A 131 0.75 -4.43 23.84
CA LEU A 131 1.73 -3.83 24.75
C LEU A 131 1.16 -3.57 26.16
N GLY A 132 -0.13 -3.85 26.41
CA GLY A 132 -0.80 -3.54 27.67
C GLY A 132 -1.12 -2.06 27.89
N LEU A 133 -1.13 -1.27 26.82
CA LEU A 133 -1.57 0.13 26.83
C LEU A 133 -3.11 0.14 26.67
N ASN A 134 -3.80 0.71 27.66
CA ASN A 134 -5.25 0.89 27.66
C ASN A 134 -5.64 2.21 26.99
#